data_AF-A0A4V0Y8S0-F1
#
_entry.id   AF-A0A4V0Y8S0-F1
#
_cell.length_a   1.000
_cell.length_b   1.000
_cell.length_c   1.000
_cell.angle_alpha   90.00
_cell.angle_beta   90.00
_cell.angle_gamma   90.00
#
_symmetry.space_group_name_H-M   'P 1'
#
loop_
_entity.id
_entity.type
_entity.pdbx_description
1 polymer ?
#
loop_
_entity_poly.entity_id
_entity_poly.type
_entity_poly.pdbx_seq_one_letter_code
_entity_poly.pdbx_strand_id
1 'polypeptide(L)'
;SLSLGSGIQAIIQGVLKSNWRHLCTACDDNDKQTMDEILSKNEPTKLECQNEDFIDLSREITLRERESLTPLHPEVPCDYLRDRVAYIRKRPKHVMQQGTSNTHSWILKFNRSKTWENPLIGWESSDDCLSPSELTFNDLDAAVQHCKKFGWQYQFEEEPQIHKPIKQQSYADNFSYKKRCRVSTK
;
A
#
# COMPACT_ATOMS: atom_id res chain seq x y z
N SER A 1 -9.34 -11.70 28.82
CA SER A 1 -8.77 -13.03 29.13
C SER A 1 -7.49 -13.22 28.34
N LEU A 2 -6.35 -13.13 29.02
CA LEU A 2 -5.10 -13.88 28.86
C LEU A 2 -4.04 -13.16 29.70
N SER A 3 -3.88 -13.65 30.92
CA SER A 3 -2.90 -13.22 31.92
C SER A 3 -1.51 -13.71 31.49
N LEU A 4 -0.63 -12.79 31.10
CA LEU A 4 0.80 -13.07 30.94
C LEU A 4 1.51 -12.74 32.26
N GLY A 5 2.10 -13.77 32.85
CA GLY A 5 2.61 -13.78 34.22
C GLY A 5 3.83 -12.87 34.46
N SER A 6 3.90 -12.40 35.70
CA SER A 6 4.92 -11.55 36.34
C SER A 6 6.40 -11.97 36.20
N GLY A 7 6.71 -13.08 35.52
CA GLY A 7 8.07 -13.63 35.42
C GLY A 7 8.94 -13.00 34.33
N ILE A 8 8.34 -12.44 33.27
CA ILE A 8 9.10 -11.95 32.10
C ILE A 8 9.59 -10.50 32.31
N GLN A 9 8.92 -9.71 33.15
CA GLN A 9 9.34 -8.35 33.49
C GLN A 9 10.64 -8.29 34.31
N ALA A 10 10.98 -9.35 35.06
CA ALA A 10 12.16 -9.37 35.93
C ALA A 10 13.50 -9.54 35.17
N ILE A 11 13.47 -10.12 33.97
CA ILE A 11 14.70 -10.40 33.19
C ILE A 11 15.20 -9.14 32.46
N ILE A 12 14.32 -8.22 32.07
CA ILE A 12 14.70 -7.00 31.34
C ILE A 12 15.33 -5.95 32.28
N GLN A 13 14.94 -5.89 33.56
CA GLN A 13 15.54 -4.95 34.52
C GLN A 13 16.93 -5.36 35.04
N GLY A 14 17.31 -6.64 34.91
CA GLY A 14 18.58 -7.16 35.43
C GLY A 14 19.82 -6.80 34.61
N VAL A 15 19.68 -6.50 33.32
CA VAL A 15 20.81 -6.30 32.39
C VAL A 15 21.31 -4.84 32.33
N LEU A 16 20.52 -3.87 32.80
CA LEU A 16 20.85 -2.43 32.71
C LEU A 16 21.51 -1.83 33.97
N LYS A 17 21.75 -2.61 35.04
CA LYS A 17 22.33 -2.12 36.30
C LYS A 17 23.76 -2.57 36.62
N SER A 18 24.38 -3.43 35.80
CA SER A 18 25.66 -4.07 36.16
C SER A 18 26.91 -3.46 35.51
N ASN A 19 26.80 -2.36 34.76
CA ASN A 19 27.95 -1.90 33.96
C ASN A 19 28.33 -0.43 34.09
N TRP A 20 28.39 0.13 35.32
CA TRP A 20 29.08 1.41 35.58
C TRP A 20 29.62 1.47 37.01
N ARG A 21 30.36 0.43 37.43
CA ARG A 21 30.99 0.38 38.76
C ARG A 21 32.51 0.27 38.73
N HIS A 22 33.17 0.81 37.70
CA HIS A 22 34.62 0.94 37.74
C HIS A 22 35.03 2.22 37.01
N LEU A 23 35.11 3.33 37.74
CA LEU A 23 36.11 4.38 37.57
C LEU A 23 35.91 5.44 38.65
N CYS A 24 37.02 5.84 39.26
CA CYS A 24 37.20 6.89 40.27
C CYS A 24 36.82 6.55 41.73
N THR A 25 37.81 6.03 42.46
CA THR A 25 37.96 6.26 43.90
C THR A 25 39.28 6.98 44.14
N ALA A 26 39.26 8.31 44.08
CA ALA A 26 40.23 9.20 44.71
C ALA A 26 39.62 10.60 44.74
N CYS A 27 39.14 11.04 45.90
CA CYS A 27 39.30 12.39 46.47
C CYS A 27 38.39 12.55 47.70
N ASP A 28 38.97 13.22 48.69
CA ASP A 28 38.60 13.31 50.09
C ASP A 28 37.29 14.10 50.40
N ASP A 29 36.83 13.87 51.64
CA ASP A 29 35.61 14.35 52.29
C ASP A 29 35.51 15.87 52.56
N ASN A 30 35.67 16.73 51.56
CA ASN A 30 35.27 18.14 51.70
C ASN A 30 34.62 18.63 50.42
N ASP A 31 33.30 18.76 50.45
CA ASP A 31 32.45 19.71 49.71
C ASP A 31 31.02 19.15 49.64
N LYS A 32 30.43 18.86 50.81
CA LYS A 32 28.99 18.63 50.98
C LYS A 32 28.34 19.89 51.49
N GLN A 33 28.43 20.98 50.74
CA GLN A 33 27.62 22.17 50.95
C GLN A 33 27.69 22.99 49.66
N THR A 34 26.76 22.73 48.74
CA THR A 34 26.27 23.67 47.70
C THR A 34 25.46 22.88 46.66
N MET A 35 24.31 22.31 47.04
CA MET A 35 23.24 22.02 46.07
C MET A 35 21.83 22.09 46.66
N ASP A 36 21.66 22.07 48.00
CA ASP A 36 20.34 22.23 48.62
C ASP A 36 19.95 23.69 48.90
N GLU A 37 20.89 24.64 48.85
CA GLU A 37 20.62 26.07 49.07
C GLU A 37 20.18 26.85 47.81
N ILE A 38 20.36 26.27 46.62
CA ILE A 38 19.98 26.90 45.35
C ILE A 38 18.52 26.54 44.97
N LEU A 39 17.98 25.44 45.50
CA LEU A 39 16.61 24.98 45.20
C LEU A 39 15.52 25.58 46.11
N SER A 40 15.87 26.37 47.14
CA SER A 40 14.91 26.94 48.09
C SER A 40 14.57 28.42 47.86
N LYS A 41 15.20 29.10 46.89
CA LYS A 41 14.98 30.54 46.63
C LYS A 41 14.20 30.86 45.35
N ASN A 42 13.77 29.85 44.59
CA ASN A 42 13.00 30.05 43.37
C ASN A 42 11.67 29.29 43.44
N GLU A 43 10.72 29.79 44.24
CA GLU A 43 9.31 29.49 44.00
C GLU A 43 8.87 30.27 42.75
N PRO A 44 8.43 29.62 41.66
CA PRO A 44 7.85 30.35 40.55
C PRO A 44 6.51 30.95 41.00
N THR A 45 6.50 32.26 41.15
CA THR A 45 5.32 33.10 41.30
C THR A 45 4.26 32.73 40.28
N LYS A 46 3.04 32.50 40.77
CA LYS A 46 1.81 32.35 39.99
C LYS A 46 1.64 33.56 39.06
N LEU A 47 2.11 33.44 37.82
CA LEU A 47 1.74 34.33 36.74
C LEU A 47 0.57 33.67 36.02
N GLU A 48 -0.60 34.31 36.11
CA GLU A 48 -1.76 33.94 35.31
C GLU A 48 -1.43 34.14 33.84
N CYS A 49 -1.23 33.05 33.11
CA CYS A 49 -1.18 33.07 31.67
C CYS A 49 -2.62 33.21 31.15
N GLN A 50 -3.17 34.43 31.12
CA GLN A 50 -4.20 34.75 30.15
C GLN A 50 -3.52 34.86 28.80
N ASN A 51 -3.41 33.74 28.09
CA ASN A 51 -3.31 33.69 26.64
C ASN A 51 -3.76 32.29 26.23
N GLU A 52 -5.07 32.21 26.00
CA GLU A 52 -5.73 31.23 25.16
C GLU A 52 -4.94 31.12 23.85
N ASP A 53 -4.50 29.91 23.53
CA ASP A 53 -4.42 29.31 22.19
C ASP A 53 -3.50 28.08 22.24
N PHE A 54 -3.79 27.16 23.17
CA PHE A 54 -3.38 25.77 22.98
C PHE A 54 -4.25 25.23 21.85
N ILE A 55 -3.77 25.34 20.62
CA ILE A 55 -4.47 24.80 19.45
C ILE A 55 -4.57 23.30 19.67
N ASP A 56 -5.79 22.84 19.95
CA ASP A 56 -6.16 21.45 19.90
C ASP A 56 -5.92 20.93 18.47
N LEU A 57 -4.75 20.31 18.26
CA LEU A 57 -4.35 19.67 16.99
C LEU A 57 -5.24 18.46 16.64
N SER A 58 -6.29 18.18 17.42
CA SER A 58 -7.29 17.14 17.18
C SER A 58 -8.41 17.54 16.21
N ARG A 59 -8.42 18.78 15.69
CA ARG A 59 -9.49 19.22 14.78
C ARG A 59 -9.30 18.56 13.41
N GLU A 60 -10.05 17.50 13.15
CA GLU A 60 -10.18 16.89 11.81
C GLU A 60 -10.71 17.93 10.83
N ILE A 61 -9.85 18.39 9.93
CA ILE A 61 -10.23 19.33 8.88
C ILE A 61 -11.04 18.54 7.84
N THR A 62 -12.36 18.72 7.85
CA THR A 62 -13.25 18.12 6.84
C THR A 62 -13.19 18.95 5.55
N LEU A 63 -12.15 18.75 4.74
CA LEU A 63 -12.06 19.37 3.41
C LEU A 63 -13.17 18.81 2.51
N ARG A 64 -14.00 19.71 1.96
CA ARG A 64 -15.11 19.37 1.02
C ARG A 64 -14.68 19.36 -0.44
N GLU A 65 -13.47 19.82 -0.74
CA GLU A 65 -12.99 19.99 -2.11
C GLU A 65 -12.45 18.68 -2.69
N ARG A 66 -12.67 18.47 -4.00
CA ARG A 66 -12.19 17.26 -4.69
C ARG A 66 -10.66 17.31 -4.76
N GLU A 67 -10.00 16.47 -3.98
CA GLU A 67 -8.55 16.31 -4.03
C GLU A 67 -8.12 15.73 -5.40
N SER A 68 -7.86 16.61 -6.37
CA SER A 68 -7.05 16.26 -7.54
C SER A 68 -5.58 16.42 -7.15
N LEU A 69 -4.87 15.30 -7.02
CA LEU A 69 -3.43 15.23 -6.74
C LEU A 69 -2.57 15.58 -7.97
N THR A 70 -3.20 15.85 -9.11
CA THR A 70 -2.54 16.20 -10.38
C THR A 70 -1.49 17.34 -10.23
N PRO A 71 -1.68 18.36 -9.37
CA PRO A 71 -0.64 19.38 -9.14
C PRO A 71 0.51 18.94 -8.21
N LEU A 72 0.34 17.85 -7.45
CA LEU A 72 1.29 17.40 -6.41
C LEU A 72 2.28 16.32 -6.90
N HIS A 73 2.23 15.93 -8.18
CA HIS A 73 3.20 15.04 -8.82
C HIS A 73 4.10 15.78 -9.83
N PRO A 74 4.92 16.76 -9.40
CA PRO A 74 5.83 17.49 -10.29
C PRO A 74 6.96 16.61 -10.86
N GLU A 75 7.19 15.42 -10.28
CA GLU A 75 8.25 14.49 -10.71
C GLU A 75 7.92 13.73 -11.99
N VAL A 76 6.64 13.61 -12.36
CA VAL A 76 6.22 13.02 -13.62
C VAL A 76 6.04 14.15 -14.63
N PRO A 77 6.84 14.22 -15.71
CA PRO A 77 6.69 15.28 -16.69
C PRO A 77 5.27 15.28 -17.26
N CYS A 78 4.63 16.45 -17.27
CA CYS A 78 3.21 16.58 -17.55
C CYS A 78 2.78 16.10 -18.96
N ASP A 79 3.74 16.01 -19.89
CA ASP A 79 3.51 15.53 -21.25
C ASP A 79 3.08 14.06 -21.27
N TYR A 80 3.64 13.23 -20.37
CA TYR A 80 3.26 11.81 -20.25
C TYR A 80 1.82 11.62 -19.80
N LEU A 81 1.24 12.59 -19.10
CA LEU A 81 -0.11 12.49 -18.52
C LEU A 81 -1.22 12.95 -19.48
N ARG A 82 -0.88 13.81 -20.45
CA ARG A 82 -1.86 14.42 -21.38
C ARG A 82 -2.15 13.54 -22.59
N ASP A 83 -1.12 12.87 -23.11
CA ASP A 83 -1.22 12.12 -24.36
C ASP A 83 -1.71 10.68 -24.16
N ARG A 84 -1.75 10.21 -22.92
CA ARG A 84 -2.00 8.81 -22.59
C ARG A 84 -3.40 8.57 -22.07
N VAL A 85 -3.90 7.40 -22.44
CA VAL A 85 -5.20 6.90 -21.98
C VAL A 85 -4.96 5.67 -21.10
N ALA A 86 -5.57 5.68 -19.92
CA ALA A 86 -5.62 4.53 -19.03
C ALA A 86 -6.80 3.63 -19.40
N TYR A 87 -6.54 2.35 -19.62
CA TYR A 87 -7.55 1.32 -19.85
C TYR A 87 -7.86 0.62 -18.53
N ILE A 88 -9.12 0.69 -18.11
CA ILE A 88 -9.64 -0.05 -16.96
C ILE A 88 -10.38 -1.27 -17.50
N ARG A 89 -9.92 -2.47 -17.12
CA ARG A 89 -10.57 -3.72 -17.52
C ARG A 89 -10.45 -4.78 -16.44
N LYS A 90 -11.28 -5.81 -16.53
CA LYS A 90 -11.10 -7.00 -15.71
C LYS A 90 -10.00 -7.88 -16.26
N ARG A 91 -9.20 -8.50 -15.40
CA ARG A 91 -8.11 -9.38 -15.85
C ARG A 91 -8.71 -10.59 -16.58
N PRO A 92 -8.31 -10.86 -17.84
CA PRO A 92 -8.83 -11.99 -18.59
C PRO A 92 -8.27 -13.31 -18.04
N LYS A 93 -9.05 -14.38 -18.18
CA LYS A 93 -8.57 -15.73 -17.87
C LYS A 93 -7.51 -16.16 -18.90
N HIS A 94 -6.40 -16.70 -18.43
CA HIS A 94 -5.39 -17.30 -19.29
C HIS A 94 -5.92 -18.56 -19.98
N VAL A 95 -5.96 -18.59 -21.31
CA VAL A 95 -6.63 -19.65 -22.10
C VAL A 95 -6.01 -21.03 -21.88
N MET A 96 -4.68 -21.11 -21.74
CA MET A 96 -4.01 -22.41 -21.56
C MET A 96 -4.18 -22.99 -20.15
N GLN A 97 -4.60 -22.17 -19.18
CA GLN A 97 -4.75 -22.59 -17.79
C GLN A 97 -6.23 -22.68 -17.39
N GLN A 98 -6.57 -23.66 -16.55
CA GLN A 98 -7.95 -23.82 -16.10
C GLN A 98 -8.28 -23.06 -14.80
N GLY A 99 -7.27 -22.58 -14.05
CA GLY A 99 -7.49 -21.79 -12.84
C GLY A 99 -8.23 -20.47 -13.11
N THR A 100 -9.10 -20.08 -12.18
CA THR A 100 -9.95 -18.87 -12.32
C THR A 100 -9.64 -17.79 -11.26
N SER A 101 -8.81 -18.09 -10.25
CA SER A 101 -8.49 -17.16 -9.15
C SER A 101 -8.03 -15.78 -9.61
N ASN A 102 -7.25 -15.72 -10.70
CA ASN A 102 -6.68 -14.47 -11.20
C ASN A 102 -7.67 -13.57 -11.97
N THR A 103 -8.94 -13.95 -12.08
CA THR A 103 -9.92 -13.27 -12.96
C THR A 103 -10.77 -12.23 -12.21
N HIS A 104 -10.67 -12.19 -10.89
CA HIS A 104 -11.54 -11.35 -10.06
C HIS A 104 -11.05 -9.91 -9.92
N SER A 105 -9.76 -9.65 -10.17
CA SER A 105 -9.18 -8.32 -10.04
C SER A 105 -9.42 -7.45 -11.28
N TRP A 106 -9.63 -6.17 -11.01
CA TRP A 106 -9.59 -5.10 -11.99
C TRP A 106 -8.16 -4.66 -12.20
N ILE A 107 -7.83 -4.29 -13.43
CA ILE A 107 -6.51 -3.81 -13.77
C ILE A 107 -6.61 -2.52 -14.55
N LEU A 108 -5.71 -1.60 -14.22
CA LEU A 108 -5.48 -0.37 -14.95
C LEU A 108 -4.16 -0.51 -15.68
N LYS A 109 -4.20 -0.36 -17.00
CA LYS A 109 -3.01 -0.33 -17.87
C LYS A 109 -2.99 0.93 -18.72
N PHE A 110 -1.81 1.44 -19.00
CA PHE A 110 -1.62 2.50 -19.97
C PHE A 110 -1.47 1.95 -21.39
N ASN A 111 -1.64 2.83 -22.38
CA ASN A 111 -1.26 2.55 -23.75
C ASN A 111 0.25 2.28 -23.86
N ARG A 112 0.65 1.29 -24.68
CA ARG A 112 2.06 1.00 -24.91
C ARG A 112 2.67 2.02 -25.87
N SER A 113 3.84 2.54 -25.53
CA SER A 113 4.71 3.32 -26.42
C SER A 113 5.38 2.42 -27.46
N LYS A 114 6.08 3.03 -28.40
CA LYS A 114 6.90 2.31 -29.39
C LYS A 114 8.13 1.72 -28.72
N THR A 115 8.37 0.44 -28.97
CA THR A 115 9.63 -0.21 -28.61
C THR A 115 10.52 -0.40 -29.84
N TRP A 116 11.83 -0.44 -29.62
CA TRP A 116 12.83 -0.70 -30.66
C TRP A 116 13.81 -1.81 -30.24
N GLU A 117 14.52 -2.37 -31.21
CA GLU A 117 15.56 -3.36 -30.97
C GLU A 117 16.90 -2.66 -30.70
N ASN A 118 17.62 -3.11 -29.66
CA ASN A 118 18.97 -2.66 -29.38
C ASN A 118 19.96 -3.28 -30.38
N PRO A 119 20.70 -2.48 -31.18
CA PRO A 119 21.56 -2.98 -32.25
C PRO A 119 22.72 -3.86 -31.78
N LEU A 120 23.12 -3.80 -30.50
CA LEU A 120 24.24 -4.58 -29.99
C LEU A 120 23.84 -6.00 -29.56
N ILE A 121 22.76 -6.12 -28.77
CA ILE A 121 22.36 -7.39 -28.12
C ILE A 121 21.04 -7.95 -28.68
N GLY A 122 20.25 -7.14 -29.38
CA GLY A 122 18.93 -7.53 -29.88
C GLY A 122 17.82 -7.49 -28.83
N TRP A 123 18.00 -6.77 -27.72
CA TRP A 123 16.97 -6.61 -26.70
C TRP A 123 15.94 -5.55 -27.07
N GLU A 124 14.69 -5.77 -26.64
CA GLU A 124 13.63 -4.78 -26.74
C GLU A 124 13.89 -3.62 -25.75
N SER A 125 14.08 -2.40 -26.27
CA SER A 125 14.36 -1.17 -25.51
C SER A 125 13.24 -0.15 -25.71
N SER A 126 12.81 0.49 -24.62
CA SER A 126 11.67 1.43 -24.57
C SER A 126 12.09 2.80 -24.02
N ASP A 127 11.39 3.86 -24.42
CA ASP A 127 11.57 5.22 -23.87
C ASP A 127 10.65 5.54 -22.68
N ASP A 128 9.71 4.65 -22.38
CA ASP A 128 8.57 4.96 -21.53
C ASP A 128 8.58 4.20 -20.20
N CYS A 129 8.57 4.95 -19.10
CA CYS A 129 8.52 4.45 -17.74
C CYS A 129 7.15 3.91 -17.30
N LEU A 130 6.05 4.36 -17.92
CA LEU A 130 4.68 3.97 -17.54
C LEU A 130 4.19 2.74 -18.32
N SER A 131 4.81 2.41 -19.46
CA SER A 131 4.45 1.25 -20.27
C SER A 131 4.45 -0.10 -19.53
N PRO A 132 5.39 -0.42 -18.60
CA PRO A 132 5.34 -1.67 -17.86
C PRO A 132 4.38 -1.64 -16.66
N SER A 133 3.88 -0.47 -16.26
CA SER A 133 3.06 -0.34 -15.05
C SER A 133 1.67 -0.96 -15.22
N GLU A 134 1.32 -1.84 -14.28
CA GLU A 134 -0.02 -2.44 -14.16
C GLU A 134 -0.49 -2.31 -12.72
N LEU A 135 -1.60 -1.60 -12.49
CA LEU A 135 -2.18 -1.44 -11.16
C LEU A 135 -3.37 -2.39 -11.01
N THR A 136 -3.41 -3.12 -9.90
CA THR A 136 -4.50 -4.06 -9.58
C THR A 136 -5.43 -3.49 -8.53
N PHE A 137 -6.73 -3.58 -8.77
CA PHE A 137 -7.79 -3.13 -7.88
C PHE A 137 -8.80 -4.27 -7.65
N ASN A 138 -9.49 -4.21 -6.51
CA ASN A 138 -10.57 -5.16 -6.21
C ASN A 138 -11.90 -4.70 -6.83
N ASP A 139 -12.14 -3.38 -6.86
CA ASP A 139 -13.39 -2.78 -7.32
C ASP A 139 -13.16 -1.83 -8.50
N LEU A 140 -14.17 -1.71 -9.37
CA LEU A 140 -14.18 -0.76 -10.48
C LEU A 140 -14.17 0.68 -9.98
N ASP A 141 -14.99 0.99 -8.95
CA ASP A 141 -15.09 2.35 -8.43
C ASP A 141 -13.76 2.81 -7.83
N ALA A 142 -13.03 1.92 -7.15
CA ALA A 142 -11.69 2.21 -6.63
C ALA A 142 -10.71 2.61 -7.76
N ALA A 143 -10.74 1.89 -8.90
CA ALA A 143 -9.92 2.23 -10.07
C ALA A 143 -10.32 3.58 -10.69
N VAL A 144 -11.61 3.88 -10.78
CA VAL A 144 -12.12 5.14 -11.31
C VAL A 144 -11.78 6.31 -10.38
N GLN A 145 -11.94 6.14 -9.07
CA GLN A 145 -11.53 7.14 -8.07
C GLN A 145 -10.04 7.41 -8.13
N HIS A 146 -9.22 6.37 -8.33
CA HIS A 146 -7.78 6.52 -8.54
C HIS A 146 -7.50 7.40 -9.77
N CYS A 147 -8.03 7.06 -10.95
CA CYS A 147 -7.85 7.89 -12.15
C CYS A 147 -8.29 9.34 -11.93
N LYS A 148 -9.41 9.57 -11.23
CA LYS A 148 -9.93 10.91 -10.92
C LYS A 148 -9.01 11.69 -9.97
N LYS A 149 -8.44 11.03 -8.97
CA LYS A 149 -7.46 11.65 -8.04
C LYS A 149 -6.21 12.09 -8.78
N PHE A 150 -5.69 11.26 -9.69
CA PHE A 150 -4.50 11.62 -10.48
C PHE A 150 -4.80 12.52 -11.68
N GLY A 151 -6.05 12.61 -12.12
CA GLY A 151 -6.45 13.41 -13.28
C GLY A 151 -6.12 12.74 -14.62
N TRP A 152 -6.07 11.41 -14.67
CA TRP A 152 -5.79 10.66 -15.90
C TRP A 152 -7.04 10.46 -16.76
N GLN A 153 -6.88 10.57 -18.09
CA GLN A 153 -7.92 10.16 -19.02
C GLN A 153 -8.06 8.64 -19.00
N TYR A 154 -9.29 8.14 -18.88
CA TYR A 154 -9.54 6.72 -18.80
C TYR A 154 -10.63 6.26 -19.77
N GLN A 155 -10.48 5.03 -20.27
CA GLN A 155 -11.46 4.31 -21.06
C GLN A 155 -11.81 2.99 -20.38
N PHE A 156 -13.08 2.62 -20.46
CA PHE A 156 -13.57 1.35 -19.94
C PHE A 156 -13.64 0.34 -21.08
N GLU A 157 -12.95 -0.78 -20.91
CA GLU A 157 -13.05 -1.92 -21.83
C GLU A 157 -14.11 -2.88 -21.30
N GLU A 158 -14.95 -3.40 -22.19
CA GLU A 158 -16.05 -4.29 -21.82
C GLU A 158 -15.54 -5.52 -21.04
N GLU A 159 -16.33 -5.93 -20.04
CA GLU A 159 -15.96 -7.06 -19.19
C GLU A 159 -15.88 -8.35 -20.02
N PRO A 160 -14.75 -9.09 -20.00
CA PRO A 160 -14.69 -10.39 -20.64
C PRO A 160 -15.76 -11.30 -20.04
N GLN A 161 -16.45 -12.10 -20.85
CA GLN A 161 -17.43 -13.06 -20.35
C GLN A 161 -16.74 -14.14 -19.51
N ILE A 162 -16.60 -13.89 -18.21
CA ILE A 162 -15.90 -14.80 -17.29
C ILE A 162 -16.80 -15.99 -16.93
N HIS A 163 -18.10 -15.77 -16.89
CA HIS A 163 -19.05 -16.79 -16.50
C HIS A 163 -19.43 -17.67 -17.70
N LYS A 164 -18.71 -18.78 -17.87
CA LYS A 164 -19.20 -19.85 -18.74
C LYS A 164 -20.53 -20.35 -18.16
N PRO A 165 -21.60 -20.47 -18.97
CA PRO A 165 -22.85 -21.04 -18.48
C PRO A 165 -22.59 -22.44 -17.94
N ILE A 166 -23.19 -22.77 -16.79
CA ILE A 166 -23.06 -24.09 -16.17
C ILE A 166 -23.68 -25.09 -17.14
N LYS A 167 -22.84 -25.94 -17.74
CA LYS A 167 -23.30 -27.00 -18.65
C LYS A 167 -23.67 -28.22 -17.82
N GLN A 168 -24.87 -28.73 -17.99
CA GLN A 168 -25.24 -30.04 -17.47
C GLN A 168 -24.43 -31.11 -18.22
N GLN A 169 -23.48 -31.73 -17.54
CA GLN A 169 -22.63 -32.78 -18.09
C GLN A 169 -22.93 -34.09 -17.35
N SER A 170 -23.53 -35.06 -18.03
CA SER A 170 -23.71 -36.41 -17.50
C SER A 170 -22.73 -37.35 -18.19
N TYR A 171 -21.92 -38.07 -17.41
CA TYR A 171 -20.98 -39.05 -17.96
C TYR A 171 -21.71 -40.20 -18.71
N ALA A 172 -22.96 -40.50 -18.34
CA ALA A 172 -23.79 -41.49 -19.03
C ALA A 172 -24.11 -41.10 -20.48
N ASP A 173 -24.16 -39.80 -20.80
CA ASP A 173 -24.42 -39.34 -22.16
C ASP A 173 -23.30 -39.74 -23.14
N ASN A 174 -22.07 -39.94 -22.65
CA ASN A 174 -20.95 -40.43 -23.45
C ASN A 174 -21.18 -41.83 -24.05
N PHE A 175 -22.15 -42.61 -23.52
CA PHE A 175 -22.45 -43.99 -23.93
C PHE A 175 -23.91 -44.19 -24.40
N SER A 176 -24.59 -43.12 -24.78
CA SER A 176 -26.00 -43.22 -25.18
C SER A 176 -26.21 -44.09 -26.44
N TYR A 177 -27.26 -44.91 -26.45
CA TYR A 177 -27.56 -45.84 -27.55
C TYR A 177 -28.13 -45.14 -28.81
N LYS A 178 -28.95 -44.09 -28.64
CA LYS A 178 -29.63 -43.39 -29.74
C LYS A 178 -29.23 -41.92 -29.94
N LYS A 179 -28.54 -41.28 -28.99
CA LYS A 179 -28.15 -39.86 -29.11
C LYS A 179 -26.77 -39.73 -29.76
N ARG A 180 -26.50 -38.59 -30.40
CA ARG A 180 -25.20 -38.30 -31.07
C ARG A 180 -24.07 -37.87 -30.12
N CYS A 181 -24.25 -38.00 -28.81
CA CYS A 181 -23.23 -37.66 -27.81
C CYS A 181 -22.33 -38.85 -27.43
N ARG A 182 -22.46 -40.00 -28.11
CA ARG A 182 -21.60 -41.16 -27.88
C ARG A 182 -20.16 -40.87 -28.32
N VAL A 183 -19.20 -40.99 -27.40
CA VAL A 183 -17.78 -40.78 -27.71
C VAL A 183 -17.20 -42.07 -28.30
N SER A 184 -16.33 -41.96 -29.32
CA SER A 184 -15.70 -43.11 -29.97
C SER A 184 -14.62 -43.77 -29.11
N THR A 185 -13.92 -42.98 -28.30
CA THR A 185 -12.78 -43.38 -27.47
C THR A 185 -12.83 -42.64 -26.12
N LYS A 186 -12.09 -43.12 -25.12
CA LYS A 186 -12.00 -42.49 -23.79
C LYS A 186 -10.55 -42.34 -23.36
#